data_AF-A0A8T2RRP3-F1
#
_entry.id   AF-A0A8T2RRP3-F1
#
_cell.length_a   1.000
_cell.length_b   1.000
_cell.length_c   1.000
_cell.angle_alpha   90.00
_cell.angle_beta   90.00
_cell.angle_gamma   90.00
#
_symmetry.space_group_name_H-M   'P 1'
#
loop_
_entity.id
_entity.type
_entity.pdbx_description
1 polymer ?
#
loop_
_entity_poly.entity_id
_entity_poly.type
_entity_poly.pdbx_seq_one_letter_code
_entity_poly.pdbx_strand_id
1 'polypeptide(L)'
;MTIGAPNLFGLHEYDNKTSFFNGAAILSEDIGYAIVLGFGAFFAVLTIMISIFDRKYGGASNTSEEFNTAGRSIKTGLVAVDVVSHWTW
;
A
#
# COMPACT_ATOMS: atom_id res chain seq x y z
N MET A 1 -2.36 27.24 -37.68
CA MET A 1 -2.24 26.29 -36.55
C MET A 1 -3.65 25.92 -36.15
N THR A 2 -4.15 24.76 -36.57
CA THR A 2 -5.51 24.30 -36.31
C THR A 2 -5.62 23.88 -34.84
N ILE A 3 -6.21 24.76 -34.03
CA ILE A 3 -6.65 24.47 -32.67
C ILE A 3 -7.61 23.28 -32.72
N GLY A 4 -7.27 22.18 -32.03
CA GLY A 4 -8.19 21.07 -31.80
C GLY A 4 -9.39 21.55 -30.99
N ALA A 5 -10.48 20.77 -30.98
CA ALA A 5 -11.69 21.15 -30.23
C ALA A 5 -11.33 21.47 -28.76
N PRO A 6 -11.89 22.55 -28.20
CA PRO A 6 -11.57 22.97 -26.83
C PRO A 6 -11.91 21.85 -25.84
N ASN A 7 -11.03 21.62 -24.88
CA ASN A 7 -11.33 20.76 -23.74
C ASN A 7 -12.54 21.29 -22.95
N LEU A 8 -13.14 20.42 -22.11
CA LEU A 8 -14.35 20.72 -21.34
C LEU A 8 -14.24 21.98 -20.46
N PHE A 9 -13.03 22.45 -20.18
CA PHE A 9 -12.75 23.58 -19.31
C PHE A 9 -12.38 24.87 -20.08
N GLY A 10 -12.35 24.86 -21.42
CA GLY A 10 -11.96 26.02 -22.22
C GLY A 10 -10.50 26.47 -21.99
N LEU A 11 -9.65 25.57 -21.50
CA LEU A 11 -8.24 25.82 -21.21
C LEU A 11 -7.37 25.30 -22.37
N HIS A 12 -6.81 26.22 -23.16
CA HIS A 12 -5.99 25.89 -24.34
C HIS A 12 -4.58 25.35 -24.03
N GLU A 13 -4.18 25.37 -22.75
CA GLU A 13 -2.83 24.95 -22.31
C GLU A 13 -2.57 23.45 -22.48
N TYR A 14 -3.63 22.63 -22.57
CA TYR A 14 -3.55 21.17 -22.63
C TYR A 14 -4.12 20.55 -23.92
N ASP A 15 -4.50 21.36 -24.91
CA ASP A 15 -5.04 20.85 -26.18
C ASP A 15 -3.98 19.98 -26.90
N ASN A 16 -4.36 18.75 -27.25
CA ASN A 16 -3.49 17.74 -27.90
C ASN A 16 -2.27 17.27 -27.06
N LYS A 17 -2.28 17.47 -25.73
CA LYS A 17 -1.29 16.85 -24.83
C LYS A 17 -1.79 15.47 -24.37
N THR A 18 -1.00 14.42 -24.59
CA THR A 18 -1.31 13.04 -24.12
C THR A 18 -0.71 12.71 -22.75
N SER A 19 0.09 13.62 -22.19
CA SER A 19 0.67 13.49 -20.86
C SER A 19 0.86 14.87 -20.23
N PHE A 20 0.55 14.97 -18.94
CA PHE A 20 0.70 16.22 -18.17
C PHE A 20 2.17 16.54 -17.86
N PHE A 21 3.01 15.53 -17.67
CA PHE A 21 4.43 15.67 -17.34
C PHE A 21 5.36 15.38 -18.53
N ASN A 22 4.83 15.45 -19.76
CA ASN A 22 5.61 15.27 -21.00
C ASN A 22 6.42 13.96 -21.03
N GLY A 23 5.90 12.90 -20.39
CA GLY A 23 6.54 11.59 -20.28
C GLY A 23 7.69 11.49 -19.28
N ALA A 24 8.03 12.57 -18.56
CA ALA A 24 9.08 12.56 -17.54
C ALA A 24 8.47 12.41 -16.14
N ALA A 25 9.00 11.47 -15.35
CA ALA A 25 8.67 11.39 -13.94
C ALA A 25 9.17 12.66 -13.23
N ILE A 26 8.32 13.28 -12.41
CA ILE A 26 8.67 14.50 -11.67
C ILE A 26 9.74 14.23 -10.59
N LEU A 27 9.91 12.96 -10.23
CA LEU A 27 10.89 12.45 -9.30
C LEU A 27 11.81 11.47 -10.03
N SER A 28 13.10 11.57 -9.75
CA SER A 28 14.11 10.68 -10.33
C SER A 28 13.83 9.22 -9.91
N GLU A 29 13.97 8.30 -10.87
CA GLU A 29 13.55 6.91 -10.72
C GLU A 29 14.33 6.19 -9.60
N ASP A 30 15.61 6.55 -9.44
CA ASP A 30 16.50 6.09 -8.37
C ASP A 30 15.99 6.44 -6.97
N ILE A 31 15.48 7.67 -6.78
CA ILE A 31 14.86 8.11 -5.52
C ILE A 31 13.58 7.31 -5.27
N GLY A 32 12.80 7.02 -6.33
CA GLY A 32 11.61 6.17 -6.25
C GLY A 32 11.94 4.78 -5.70
N TYR A 33 12.95 4.10 -6.27
CA TYR A 33 13.38 2.79 -5.78
C TYR A 33 13.94 2.84 -4.36
N ALA A 34 14.71 3.87 -4.02
CA ALA A 34 15.26 4.03 -2.67
C ALA A 34 14.15 4.16 -1.61
N ILE A 35 13.08 4.90 -1.92
CA ILE A 35 11.92 5.04 -1.03
C ILE A 35 11.19 3.71 -0.88
N VAL A 36 10.86 3.05 -2.00
CA VAL A 36 10.10 1.78 -1.98
C VAL A 36 10.86 0.69 -1.23
N LEU A 37 12.14 0.51 -1.54
CA LEU A 37 12.97 -0.51 -0.90
C LEU A 37 13.33 -0.13 0.54
N GLY A 38 13.64 1.13 0.81
CA GLY A 38 14.03 1.61 2.13
C GLY A 38 12.90 1.51 3.14
N PHE A 39 11.72 2.08 2.81
CA PHE A 39 10.55 1.99 3.69
C PHE A 39 10.02 0.55 3.77
N GLY A 40 10.01 -0.18 2.66
CA GLY A 40 9.61 -1.59 2.66
C GLY A 40 10.46 -2.45 3.60
N ALA A 41 11.79 -2.31 3.51
CA ALA A 41 12.72 -3.01 4.39
C ALA A 41 12.59 -2.54 5.85
N PHE A 42 12.45 -1.24 6.08
CA PHE A 42 12.28 -0.68 7.43
C PHE A 42 11.04 -1.26 8.13
N PHE A 43 9.88 -1.24 7.48
CA PHE A 43 8.66 -1.78 8.07
C PHE A 43 8.73 -3.29 8.23
N ALA A 44 9.31 -4.02 7.28
CA ALA A 44 9.51 -5.46 7.43
C ALA A 44 10.38 -5.80 8.66
N VAL A 45 11.52 -5.13 8.81
CA VAL A 45 12.42 -5.32 9.97
C VAL A 45 11.72 -4.94 11.28
N LEU A 46 10.97 -3.84 11.28
CA LEU A 46 10.21 -3.39 12.45
C LEU A 46 9.16 -4.43 12.86
N THR A 47 8.38 -4.96 11.92
CA THR A 47 7.38 -6.00 12.20
C THR A 47 8.03 -7.29 12.71
N ILE A 48 9.16 -7.69 12.12
CA ILE A 48 9.93 -8.85 12.59
C ILE A 48 10.44 -8.63 14.02
N MET A 49 11.02 -7.45 14.31
CA MET A 49 11.50 -7.08 15.64
C MET A 49 10.37 -7.16 16.67
N ILE A 50 9.21 -6.57 16.38
CA ILE A 50 8.03 -6.63 17.26
C ILE A 50 7.57 -8.06 17.46
N SER A 51 7.50 -8.87 16.39
CA SER A 51 7.10 -10.27 16.48
C SER A 51 8.07 -11.11 17.33
N ILE A 52 9.38 -10.89 17.21
CA ILE A 52 10.38 -11.57 18.05
C ILE A 52 10.23 -11.13 19.51
N PHE A 53 10.00 -9.84 19.75
CA PHE A 53 9.79 -9.30 21.10
C PHE A 53 8.53 -9.90 21.75
N ASP A 54 7.42 -9.94 21.01
CA ASP A 54 6.18 -10.57 21.44
C ASP A 54 6.37 -12.06 21.76
N ARG A 55 7.07 -12.80 20.91
CA ARG A 55 7.38 -14.22 21.16
C ARG A 55 8.26 -14.43 22.40
N LYS A 56 9.20 -13.52 22.68
CA LYS A 56 10.16 -13.64 23.78
C LYS A 56 9.57 -13.26 25.14
N TYR A 57 8.66 -12.28 25.19
CA TYR A 57 8.10 -11.75 26.43
C TYR A 57 6.61 -12.03 26.64
N GLY A 58 5.85 -12.26 25.55
CA GLY A 58 4.40 -12.48 25.57
C GLY A 58 3.97 -13.94 25.68
N GLY A 59 4.91 -14.90 25.67
CA GLY A 59 4.60 -16.33 25.83
C GLY A 59 3.79 -16.93 24.67
N ALA A 60 3.71 -16.25 23.53
CA ALA A 60 2.96 -16.68 22.35
C ALA A 60 3.60 -17.90 21.68
N SER A 61 3.07 -19.07 22.00
CA SER A 61 3.42 -20.37 21.41
C SER A 61 2.71 -20.52 20.06
N ASN A 62 3.32 -20.02 18.99
CA ASN A 62 2.82 -20.19 17.63
C ASN A 62 2.99 -21.65 17.16
N THR A 63 2.07 -22.54 17.55
CA THR A 63 2.03 -23.93 17.08
C THR A 63 1.09 -24.05 15.88
N SER A 64 1.39 -24.96 14.96
CA SER A 64 0.57 -25.25 13.78
C SER A 64 -0.85 -25.73 14.14
N GLU A 65 -1.04 -26.22 15.36
CA GLU A 65 -2.35 -26.58 15.92
C GLU A 65 -3.20 -25.36 16.28
N GLU A 66 -2.59 -24.27 16.78
CA GLU A 66 -3.29 -23.00 17.06
C GLU A 66 -3.78 -22.32 15.76
N PHE A 67 -3.02 -22.45 14.68
CA PHE A 67 -3.34 -21.89 13.36
C PHE A 67 -4.48 -22.65 12.66
N ASN A 68 -4.57 -23.98 12.85
CA ASN A 68 -5.65 -24.80 12.30
C ASN A 68 -6.89 -24.88 13.20
N THR A 69 -6.76 -24.61 14.50
CA THR A 69 -7.86 -24.71 15.49
C THR A 69 -8.35 -23.35 15.99
N ALA A 70 -7.72 -22.24 15.59
CA ALA A 70 -8.09 -20.87 15.93
C ALA A 70 -8.49 -20.72 17.41
N GLY A 71 -7.55 -20.95 18.33
CA GLY A 71 -7.81 -20.99 19.78
C GLY A 71 -8.34 -19.69 20.41
N ARG A 72 -8.47 -18.60 19.65
CA ARG A 72 -9.16 -17.37 20.06
C ARG A 72 -10.31 -17.05 19.11
N SER A 73 -11.52 -17.01 19.66
CA SER A 73 -12.71 -16.58 18.94
C SER A 73 -12.57 -15.10 18.52
N ILE A 74 -12.45 -14.85 17.22
CA ILE A 74 -12.44 -13.49 16.66
C ILE A 74 -13.87 -12.95 16.70
N LYS A 75 -14.07 -11.79 17.34
CA LYS A 75 -15.39 -11.15 17.39
C LYS A 75 -15.85 -10.77 15.99
N THR A 76 -17.15 -10.86 15.75
CA THR A 76 -17.80 -10.58 14.46
C THR A 76 -17.44 -9.19 13.89
N GLY A 77 -17.22 -8.19 14.74
CA GLY A 77 -16.79 -6.86 14.30
C GLY A 77 -15.39 -6.82 13.67
N LEU A 78 -14.45 -7.65 14.14
CA LEU A 78 -13.10 -7.72 13.57
C LEU A 78 -13.12 -8.41 12.20
N VAL A 79 -13.94 -9.46 12.06
CA VAL A 79 -14.16 -10.15 10.78
C VAL A 79 -14.87 -9.24 9.77
N ALA A 80 -15.84 -8.44 10.22
CA ALA A 80 -16.53 -7.49 9.33
C ALA A 80 -15.59 -6.43 8.75
N VAL A 81 -14.64 -5.92 9.55
CA VAL A 81 -13.63 -4.95 9.08
C VAL A 81 -12.69 -5.57 8.05
N ASP A 82 -12.25 -6.81 8.28
CA ASP A 82 -11.42 -7.55 7.32
C ASP A 82 -12.12 -7.71 5.97
N VAL A 83 -13.36 -8.19 5.96
CA VAL A 83 -14.14 -8.37 4.73
C VAL A 83 -14.28 -7.05 3.99
N VAL A 84 -14.72 -5.97 4.65
CA VAL A 84 -14.88 -4.66 4.00
C VAL A 84 -13.58 -4.16 3.40
N SER A 85 -12.44 -4.35 4.09
CA SER A 85 -11.12 -3.98 3.55
C SER A 85 -10.81 -4.68 2.22
N HIS A 86 -11.20 -5.95 2.07
CA HIS A 86 -11.03 -6.73 0.84
C HIS A 86 -11.99 -6.31 -0.29
N TRP A 87 -13.03 -5.52 -0.02
CA TRP A 87 -13.92 -4.94 -1.03
C TRP A 87 -13.55 -3.49 -1.40
N THR A 88 -12.76 -2.81 -0.56
CA THR A 88 -12.37 -1.39 -0.76
C THR A 88 -11.03 -1.21 -1.47
N TRP A 89 -10.47 -2.29 -2.01
CA TRP A 89 -9.30 -2.28 -2.90
C TRP A 89 -9.68 -2.84 -4.27
#